data_AF-A0A7C5C8X1-F1
#
_entry.id   AF-A0A7C5C8X1-F1
#
_cell.length_a   1.000
_cell.length_b   1.000
_cell.length_c   1.000
_cell.angle_alpha   90.00
_cell.angle_beta   90.00
_cell.angle_gamma   90.00
#
_symmetry.space_group_name_H-M   'P 1'
#
loop_
_entity.id
_entity.type
_entity.pdbx_description
1 polymer ?
#
loop_
_entity_poly.entity_id
_entity_poly.type
_entity_poly.pdbx_seq_one_letter_code
_entity_poly.pdbx_strand_id
1 'polypeptide(L)'
;GVANVSEISETAAERSLEVLKQISSTGYLRKRLPQELVVLQGGQSGATALAGAEDPVGALATLVPETATQGGIAPDLTSPSKPASAPVMDARTKARMQGYEGEACGECGNYTLVRNGTCMKCNTCGSTTRCS
;
A
#
# COMPACT_ATOMS: atom_id res chain seq x y z
N GLY A 1 35.65 -34.42 -9.29
CA GLY A 1 35.17 -33.38 -8.36
C GLY A 1 34.12 -33.98 -7.47
N VAL A 2 34.20 -33.76 -6.16
CA VAL A 2 33.17 -34.23 -5.22
C VAL A 2 32.00 -33.26 -5.29
N ALA A 3 30.78 -33.77 -5.42
CA ALA A 3 29.58 -32.93 -5.41
C ALA A 3 29.27 -32.51 -3.96
N ASN A 4 29.08 -31.21 -3.74
CA ASN A 4 28.74 -30.64 -2.42
C ASN A 4 27.23 -30.67 -2.12
N VAL A 5 26.42 -31.35 -2.92
CA VAL A 5 24.97 -31.34 -2.81
C VAL A 5 24.44 -32.78 -2.92
N SER A 6 23.59 -33.18 -1.97
CA SER A 6 22.88 -34.44 -1.97
C SER A 6 21.59 -34.35 -2.79
N GLU A 7 21.17 -35.45 -3.41
CA GLU A 7 19.87 -35.51 -4.08
C GLU A 7 18.73 -35.27 -3.08
N ILE A 8 17.73 -34.51 -3.52
CA ILE A 8 16.58 -34.12 -2.70
C ILE A 8 15.65 -35.33 -2.56
N SER A 9 15.30 -35.68 -1.31
CA SER A 9 14.26 -36.67 -1.05
C SER A 9 12.87 -36.11 -1.39
N GLU A 10 11.95 -36.97 -1.83
CA GLU A 10 10.57 -36.57 -2.15
C GLU A 10 9.89 -35.84 -0.97
N THR A 11 10.18 -36.29 0.26
CA THR A 11 9.72 -35.64 1.49
C THR A 11 10.26 -34.22 1.71
N ALA A 12 11.49 -33.95 1.26
CA ALA A 12 12.07 -32.60 1.33
C ALA A 12 11.49 -31.70 0.23
N ALA A 13 11.19 -32.26 -0.94
CA ALA A 13 10.50 -31.54 -2.01
C ALA A 13 9.09 -31.10 -1.57
N GLU A 14 8.31 -31.99 -0.95
CA GLU A 14 6.96 -31.67 -0.46
C GLU A 14 6.97 -30.55 0.60
N ARG A 15 7.90 -30.62 1.56
CA ARG A 15 8.08 -29.59 2.59
C ARG A 15 8.45 -28.24 1.98
N SER A 16 9.34 -28.23 0.98
CA SER A 16 9.72 -26.99 0.30
C SER A 16 8.54 -26.36 -0.45
N LEU A 17 7.67 -27.19 -1.05
CA LEU A 17 6.47 -26.72 -1.73
C LEU A 17 5.41 -26.20 -0.77
N GLU A 18 5.28 -26.79 0.42
CA GLU A 18 4.37 -26.30 1.46
C GLU A 18 4.80 -24.93 2.01
N VAL A 19 6.09 -24.77 2.29
CA VAL A 19 6.66 -23.48 2.71
C VAL A 19 6.44 -22.41 1.64
N LEU A 20 6.66 -22.74 0.36
CA LEU A 20 6.40 -21.82 -0.76
C LEU A 20 4.92 -21.41 -0.85
N LYS A 21 3.99 -22.33 -0.59
CA LYS A 21 2.53 -22.02 -0.58
C LYS A 21 2.10 -21.15 0.60
N GLN A 22 2.79 -21.25 1.73
CA GLN A 22 2.49 -20.41 2.89
C GLN A 22 3.02 -18.98 2.72
N ILE A 23 4.17 -18.81 2.07
CA ILE A 23 4.83 -17.52 1.89
C ILE A 23 4.29 -16.76 0.67
N SER A 24 4.00 -17.47 -0.42
CA SER A 24 3.56 -16.85 -1.67
C SER A 24 2.04 -16.84 -1.84
N SER A 25 1.50 -15.78 -2.44
CA SER A 25 0.07 -15.71 -2.72
C SER A 25 -0.34 -16.74 -3.77
N THR A 26 -1.58 -17.23 -3.70
CA THR A 26 -2.14 -18.15 -4.71
C THR A 26 -2.17 -17.56 -6.11
N GLY A 27 -2.14 -16.22 -6.23
CA GLY A 27 -1.96 -15.50 -7.49
C GLY A 27 -0.57 -15.70 -8.09
N TYR A 28 0.49 -15.59 -7.27
CA TYR A 28 1.87 -15.77 -7.70
C TYR A 28 2.14 -17.20 -8.21
N LEU A 29 1.67 -18.22 -7.49
CA LEU A 29 1.84 -19.63 -7.88
C LEU A 29 1.06 -20.03 -9.14
N ARG A 30 -0.08 -19.38 -9.40
CA ARG A 30 -0.92 -19.68 -10.58
C ARG A 30 -0.60 -18.81 -11.78
N LYS A 31 0.56 -18.13 -11.79
CA LYS A 31 0.94 -17.11 -12.81
C LYS A 31 -0.15 -16.05 -13.02
N ARG A 32 -1.03 -15.85 -12.04
CA ARG A 32 -1.97 -14.73 -11.99
C ARG A 32 -1.25 -13.57 -11.31
N LEU A 33 -0.25 -13.06 -12.00
CA LEU A 33 0.37 -11.80 -11.63
C LEU A 33 -0.72 -10.72 -11.77
N PRO A 34 -1.03 -9.94 -10.73
CA PRO A 34 -2.00 -8.86 -10.88
C PRO A 34 -1.51 -7.87 -11.93
N GLN A 35 -2.43 -7.35 -12.76
CA GLN A 35 -2.11 -6.34 -13.78
C GLN A 35 -1.59 -5.02 -13.15
N GLU A 36 -1.78 -4.86 -11.84
CA GLU A 36 -1.33 -3.74 -11.01
C GLU A 36 0.00 -4.02 -10.29
N LEU A 37 0.70 -5.14 -10.55
CA LEU A 37 2.08 -5.32 -10.06
C LEU A 37 3.05 -4.49 -10.92
N VAL A 38 2.80 -3.19 -10.97
CA VAL A 38 3.78 -2.21 -11.39
C VAL A 38 4.74 -2.10 -10.21
N VAL A 39 6.00 -2.42 -10.42
CA VAL A 39 7.06 -2.01 -9.48
C VAL A 39 7.00 -0.50 -9.49
N LEU A 40 6.30 0.10 -8.51
CA LEU A 40 6.36 1.52 -8.28
C LEU A 40 7.83 1.81 -8.09
N GLN A 41 8.41 2.46 -9.08
CA GLN A 41 9.83 2.61 -9.27
C GLN A 41 10.39 3.60 -8.25
N GLY A 42 10.36 3.22 -6.97
CA GLY A 42 11.02 3.91 -5.87
C GLY A 42 12.54 3.75 -5.89
N GLY A 43 13.08 3.07 -6.92
CA GLY A 43 14.51 2.84 -7.10
C GLY A 43 15.15 3.56 -8.29
N GLN A 44 14.41 4.32 -9.13
CA GLN A 44 15.09 5.13 -10.16
C GLN A 44 15.94 6.25 -9.56
N SER A 45 15.58 6.73 -8.37
CA SER A 45 16.43 7.61 -7.57
C SER A 45 17.68 6.88 -7.03
N GLY A 46 17.58 5.57 -6.75
CA GLY A 46 18.71 4.75 -6.28
C GLY A 46 19.69 4.36 -7.39
N ALA A 47 19.21 4.10 -8.61
CA ALA A 47 20.07 3.77 -9.75
C ALA A 47 20.89 4.98 -10.23
N THR A 48 20.33 6.19 -10.16
CA THR A 48 21.10 7.43 -10.40
C THR A 48 21.97 7.81 -9.20
N ALA A 49 21.56 7.49 -7.96
CA ALA A 49 22.38 7.71 -6.77
C ALA A 49 23.62 6.81 -6.75
N LEU A 50 23.53 5.54 -7.15
CA LEU A 50 24.69 4.64 -7.14
C LEU A 50 25.71 4.97 -8.23
N ALA A 51 25.27 5.55 -9.35
CA ALA A 51 26.15 5.97 -10.44
C ALA A 51 26.88 7.31 -10.17
N GLY A 52 26.48 8.05 -9.12
CA GLY A 52 27.06 9.35 -8.75
C GLY A 52 27.38 9.51 -7.25
N ALA A 53 27.29 8.45 -6.45
CA ALA A 53 27.58 8.50 -5.02
C ALA A 53 29.10 8.46 -4.78
N GLU A 54 29.69 9.64 -4.61
CA GLU A 54 31.07 9.81 -4.14
C GLU A 54 31.18 9.48 -2.63
N ASP A 55 30.06 9.38 -1.91
CA ASP A 55 29.98 9.09 -0.48
C ASP A 55 28.98 7.95 -0.15
N PRO A 56 29.45 6.78 0.29
CA PRO A 56 28.60 5.63 0.62
C PRO A 56 27.71 5.85 1.86
N VAL A 57 28.03 6.82 2.73
CA VAL A 57 27.26 7.08 3.96
C VAL A 57 25.94 7.80 3.66
N GLY A 58 25.95 8.75 2.71
CA GLY A 58 24.74 9.46 2.27
C GLY A 58 23.76 8.55 1.51
N ALA A 59 24.29 7.57 0.77
CA ALA A 59 23.48 6.55 0.10
C ALA A 59 22.78 5.63 1.12
N LEU A 60 23.43 5.29 2.23
CA LEU A 60 22.83 4.44 3.26
C LEU A 60 21.75 5.17 4.06
N ALA A 61 21.94 6.46 4.33
CA ALA A 61 20.96 7.31 5.02
C ALA A 61 19.66 7.54 4.20
N THR A 62 19.76 7.52 2.87
CA THR A 62 18.59 7.61 1.97
C THR A 62 17.86 6.27 1.82
N LEU A 63 18.56 5.14 1.97
CA LEU A 63 17.96 3.80 1.95
C LEU A 63 17.35 3.39 3.29
N VAL A 64 17.88 3.92 4.41
CA VAL A 64 17.44 3.61 5.77
C VAL A 64 17.25 4.93 6.55
N PRO A 65 16.07 5.57 6.48
CA PRO A 65 15.83 6.88 7.10
C PRO A 65 15.94 6.86 8.64
N GLU A 66 15.92 5.67 9.25
CA GLU A 66 16.04 5.49 10.71
C GLU A 66 17.45 5.84 11.24
N THR A 67 18.48 5.81 10.39
CA THR A 67 19.86 6.16 10.78
C THR A 67 20.14 7.66 10.84
N ALA A 68 19.22 8.51 10.38
CA ALA A 68 19.39 9.97 10.33
C ALA A 68 19.11 10.70 11.67
N THR A 69 18.75 9.99 12.74
CA THR A 69 18.30 10.61 14.00
C THR A 69 19.38 10.80 15.07
N GLN A 70 20.65 10.46 14.81
CA GLN A 70 21.77 10.76 15.71
C GLN A 70 22.94 11.40 14.97
N GLY A 71 22.95 12.73 14.89
CA GLY A 71 24.07 13.48 14.35
C GLY A 71 23.62 14.83 13.81
N GLY A 72 23.32 15.76 14.72
CA GLY A 72 22.83 17.08 14.35
C GLY A 72 23.86 17.88 13.55
N ILE A 73 23.45 18.37 12.39
CA ILE A 73 23.79 19.70 11.87
C ILE A 73 22.60 20.15 11.01
N ALA A 74 21.92 21.20 11.45
CA ALA A 74 20.88 21.84 10.65
C ALA A 74 21.51 22.60 9.47
N PRO A 75 20.89 22.56 8.29
CA PRO A 75 20.77 23.75 7.47
C PRO A 75 19.31 24.15 7.40
N ASP A 76 19.07 25.25 8.07
CA ASP A 76 18.32 26.42 7.62
C ASP A 76 16.94 26.23 6.97
N LEU A 77 15.99 26.81 7.71
CA LEU A 77 14.58 26.91 7.43
C LEU A 77 14.39 28.04 6.41
N THR A 78 14.04 27.74 5.16
CA THR A 78 13.02 28.50 4.39
C THR A 78 12.65 27.70 3.15
N SER A 79 11.77 26.72 3.33
CA SER A 79 10.86 26.32 2.27
C SER A 79 9.62 25.77 2.94
N PRO A 80 8.43 26.38 2.79
CA PRO A 80 7.20 25.74 3.19
C PRO A 80 6.97 24.61 2.19
N SER A 81 7.70 23.51 2.36
CA SER A 81 7.26 22.20 1.90
C SER A 81 5.95 21.96 2.64
N LYS A 82 4.86 22.40 2.00
CA LYS A 82 3.50 21.98 2.28
C LYS A 82 3.59 20.52 2.72
N PRO A 83 3.20 20.15 3.95
CA PRO A 83 3.19 18.75 4.31
C PRO A 83 2.41 18.07 3.20
N ALA A 84 3.04 17.09 2.55
CA ALA A 84 2.34 16.22 1.62
C ALA A 84 1.27 15.57 2.47
N SER A 85 0.09 16.18 2.50
CA SER A 85 -1.07 15.66 3.17
C SER A 85 -1.22 14.27 2.59
N ALA A 86 -0.99 13.24 3.41
CA ALA A 86 -1.46 11.90 3.11
C ALA A 86 -2.84 12.07 2.47
N PRO A 87 -3.15 11.44 1.32
CA PRO A 87 -4.40 11.70 0.63
C PRO A 87 -5.49 11.54 1.67
N VAL A 88 -6.10 12.66 2.08
CA VAL A 88 -7.13 12.68 3.09
C VAL A 88 -8.27 12.01 2.37
N MET A 89 -8.38 10.69 2.53
CA MET A 89 -9.29 9.88 1.75
C MET A 89 -10.66 10.51 1.92
N ASP A 90 -11.16 11.11 0.83
CA ASP A 90 -12.40 11.88 0.88
C ASP A 90 -13.48 11.01 1.54
N ALA A 91 -14.27 11.60 2.45
CA ALA A 91 -15.30 10.86 3.17
C ALA A 91 -16.27 10.14 2.20
N ARG A 92 -16.46 10.72 1.01
CA ARG A 92 -17.16 10.12 -0.14
C ARG A 92 -16.49 8.86 -0.66
N THR A 93 -15.17 8.89 -0.86
CA THR A 93 -14.37 7.74 -1.30
C THR A 93 -14.38 6.63 -0.24
N LYS A 94 -14.24 7.01 1.04
CA LYS A 94 -14.35 6.06 2.17
C LYS A 94 -15.73 5.38 2.20
N ALA A 95 -16.81 6.12 1.99
CA ALA A 95 -18.16 5.57 1.94
C ALA A 95 -18.35 4.61 0.76
N ARG A 96 -17.85 4.96 -0.44
CA ARG A 96 -17.89 4.08 -1.62
C ARG A 96 -17.12 2.78 -1.43
N MET A 97 -15.94 2.85 -0.82
CA MET A 97 -15.16 1.66 -0.47
C MET A 97 -15.89 0.74 0.51
N GLN A 98 -16.76 1.31 1.35
CA GLN A 98 -17.57 0.56 2.32
C GLN A 98 -18.90 0.04 1.74
N GLY A 99 -19.16 0.25 0.44
CA GLY A 99 -20.40 -0.19 -0.21
C GLY A 99 -21.58 0.76 -0.06
N TYR A 100 -21.36 1.99 0.40
CA TYR A 100 -22.35 3.06 0.38
C TYR A 100 -22.27 3.86 -0.93
N GLU A 101 -23.32 4.58 -1.31
CA GLU A 101 -23.31 5.31 -2.60
C GLU A 101 -22.33 6.50 -2.62
N GLY A 102 -21.94 7.00 -1.44
CA GLY A 102 -21.08 8.18 -1.30
C GLY A 102 -21.80 9.49 -1.61
N GLU A 103 -23.14 9.53 -1.49
CA GLU A 103 -23.88 10.78 -1.42
C GLU A 103 -24.01 11.22 0.04
N ALA A 104 -23.84 12.53 0.28
CA ALA A 104 -24.12 13.11 1.57
C ALA A 104 -25.63 13.08 1.82
N CYS A 105 -26.03 12.54 2.97
CA CYS A 105 -27.41 12.62 3.43
C CYS A 105 -27.81 14.09 3.59
N GLY A 106 -28.93 14.50 2.99
CA GLY A 106 -29.42 15.89 3.05
C GLY A 106 -29.85 16.35 4.44
N GLU A 107 -30.07 15.43 5.38
CA GLU A 107 -30.50 15.73 6.75
C GLU A 107 -29.30 15.86 7.71
N CYS A 108 -28.36 14.91 7.68
CA CYS A 108 -27.27 14.83 8.66
C CYS A 108 -25.85 14.95 8.08
N GLY A 109 -25.72 15.10 6.76
CA GLY A 109 -24.42 15.29 6.08
C GLY A 109 -23.51 14.05 6.04
N ASN A 110 -23.94 12.90 6.56
CA ASN A 110 -23.16 11.66 6.53
C ASN A 110 -23.26 10.94 5.18
N TYR A 111 -22.19 10.24 4.79
CA TYR A 111 -22.06 9.57 3.48
C TYR A 111 -22.50 8.10 3.48
N THR A 112 -23.09 7.61 4.58
CA THR A 112 -23.46 6.20 4.78
C THR A 112 -24.87 5.91 4.27
N LEU A 113 -25.17 6.34 3.04
CA LEU A 113 -26.47 6.13 2.39
C LEU A 113 -26.48 4.77 1.67
N VAL A 114 -27.45 3.91 2.01
CA VAL A 114 -27.64 2.55 1.49
C VAL A 114 -28.92 2.49 0.67
N ARG A 115 -28.89 1.77 -0.46
CA ARG A 115 -30.09 1.48 -1.25
C ARG A 115 -30.91 0.36 -0.60
N ASN A 116 -32.15 0.65 -0.24
CA ASN A 116 -33.12 -0.30 0.32
C ASN A 116 -34.36 -0.34 -0.57
N GLY A 117 -34.28 -1.11 -1.67
CA GLY A 117 -35.31 -1.11 -2.72
C GLY A 117 -35.23 0.15 -3.60
N THR A 118 -36.35 0.86 -3.78
CA THR A 118 -36.36 2.17 -4.46
C THR A 118 -35.84 3.29 -3.57
N CYS A 119 -35.98 3.13 -2.24
CA CYS A 119 -35.53 4.09 -1.24
C CYS A 119 -34.01 4.09 -1.02
N MET A 120 -33.48 5.27 -0.72
CA MET A 120 -32.19 5.46 -0.09
C MET A 120 -32.37 5.60 1.42
N LYS A 121 -31.58 4.92 2.24
CA LYS A 121 -31.62 5.00 3.71
C LYS A 121 -30.28 5.47 4.26
N CYS A 122 -30.30 6.46 5.14
CA CYS A 122 -29.12 6.85 5.91
C CYS A 122 -28.99 5.97 7.16
N ASN A 123 -27.86 5.30 7.31
CA ASN A 123 -27.61 4.50 8.52
C ASN A 123 -27.29 5.34 9.77
N THR A 124 -26.92 6.61 9.63
CA THR A 124 -26.59 7.47 10.79
C THR A 124 -27.82 8.11 11.41
N CYS A 125 -28.73 8.70 10.60
CA CYS A 125 -29.93 9.37 11.11
C CYS A 125 -31.24 8.63 10.83
N GLY A 126 -31.21 7.53 10.06
CA GLY A 126 -32.40 6.74 9.74
C GLY A 126 -33.30 7.34 8.65
N SER A 127 -33.02 8.55 8.16
CA SER A 127 -33.83 9.20 7.12
C SER A 127 -33.85 8.37 5.83
N THR A 128 -35.01 8.29 5.17
CA THR A 128 -35.12 7.72 3.84
C THR A 128 -35.40 8.80 2.79
N THR A 129 -34.77 8.70 1.62
CA THR A 129 -34.95 9.62 0.50
C THR A 129 -35.28 8.84 -0.78
N ARG A 130 -36.10 9.44 -1.66
CA ARG A 130 -36.50 8.89 -2.97
C ARG A 130 -37.16 7.50 -2.89
N CYS A 131 -38.39 7.44 -2.37
CA CYS A 131 -39.19 6.22 -2.22
C CYS A 131 -40.41 6.19 -3.15
N SER A 132 -40.22 6.37 -4.46
CA SER A 132 -41.31 6.23 -5.45
C SER A 132 -41.64 4.77 -5.70
#